data_AF-A0A3M1LB73-F1
#
_entry.id   AF-A0A3M1LB73-F1
#
_cell.length_a   1.000
_cell.length_b   1.000
_cell.length_c   1.000
_cell.angle_alpha   90.00
_cell.angle_beta   90.00
_cell.angle_gamma   90.00
#
_symmetry.space_group_name_H-M   'P 1'
#
loop_
_entity.id
_entity.type
_entity.pdbx_description
1 polymer ?
#
loop_
_entity_poly.entity_id
_entity_poly.type
_entity_poly.pdbx_seq_one_letter_code
_entity_poly.pdbx_strand_id
1 'polypeptide(L)'
;MKFPRRFVRFRPSKGALRFARQVGWLFVAMLALSCTPGGGGGEEGVRAEVRSYRGRPVLFLNGEPEAAFLYALTDVPGGRWSWEEVPRYNLRRFCEAGVRLFQLDLFLRDLFDSSGVLHLEPALRQVRGVRQVCPEGVVFFRLHLNAPKEWLERHPEEWVRYDSLEPHPEPVVHLSRELQDDPRTPIRASMASQAWKDWATRSLKAFLEAFAQTPEGAALAGVQVAFGIYGEWHQWGLLTEEADFSPPMQAHFRRWALRKYGSEAA
;
A
#
# COMPACT_ATOMS: atom_id res chain seq x y z
N MET A 1 16.52 -33.22 42.51
CA MET A 1 15.04 -33.10 42.48
C MET A 1 14.62 -32.60 41.10
N LYS A 2 13.98 -33.45 40.30
CA LYS A 2 13.52 -33.16 38.93
C LYS A 2 12.06 -32.71 38.99
N PHE A 3 11.75 -31.52 38.47
CA PHE A 3 10.37 -31.05 38.25
C PHE A 3 9.88 -31.48 36.85
N PRO A 4 8.66 -32.02 36.69
CA PRO A 4 8.18 -32.46 35.39
C PRO A 4 7.55 -31.30 34.60
N ARG A 5 7.96 -31.16 33.34
CA ARG A 5 7.30 -30.30 32.35
C ARG A 5 5.98 -30.95 31.91
N ARG A 6 4.83 -30.39 32.30
CA ARG A 6 3.53 -30.70 31.67
C ARG A 6 3.36 -29.83 30.43
N PHE A 7 3.33 -30.46 29.26
CA PHE A 7 2.87 -29.84 28.01
C PHE A 7 1.35 -29.66 28.07
N VAL A 8 0.88 -28.41 28.11
CA VAL A 8 -0.54 -28.08 27.89
C VAL A 8 -0.70 -27.81 26.39
N ARG A 9 -1.32 -28.74 25.67
CA ARG A 9 -1.78 -28.53 24.28
C ARG A 9 -3.03 -27.64 24.31
N PHE A 10 -2.91 -26.41 23.84
CA PHE A 10 -4.06 -25.53 23.66
C PHE A 10 -4.77 -25.86 22.33
N ARG A 11 -6.01 -26.35 22.40
CA ARG A 11 -6.93 -26.40 21.25
C ARG A 11 -7.85 -25.18 21.35
N PRO A 12 -7.92 -24.30 20.34
CA PRO A 12 -8.88 -23.20 20.38
C PRO A 12 -10.31 -23.74 20.28
N SER A 13 -11.22 -23.17 21.06
CA SER A 13 -12.64 -23.54 21.10
C SER A 13 -13.35 -23.07 19.83
N LYS A 14 -14.36 -23.85 19.40
CA LYS A 14 -15.16 -23.60 18.18
C LYS A 14 -15.92 -22.25 18.17
N GLY A 15 -15.91 -21.50 19.27
CA GLY A 15 -16.51 -20.16 19.36
C GLY A 15 -15.62 -19.04 18.82
N ALA A 16 -14.29 -19.14 18.95
CA ALA A 16 -13.36 -18.12 18.43
C ALA A 16 -13.30 -18.10 16.89
N LEU A 17 -13.66 -19.21 16.25
CA LEU A 17 -13.67 -19.35 14.78
C LEU A 17 -14.91 -18.72 14.10
N ARG A 18 -15.96 -18.37 14.86
CA ARG A 18 -17.19 -17.79 14.31
C ARG A 18 -17.21 -16.26 14.35
N PHE A 19 -16.47 -15.61 15.24
CA PHE A 19 -16.40 -14.15 15.30
C PHE A 19 -15.45 -13.55 14.25
N ALA A 20 -14.47 -14.33 13.77
CA ALA A 20 -13.50 -13.90 12.76
C ALA A 20 -14.02 -13.94 11.30
N ARG A 21 -15.29 -14.32 11.05
CA ARG A 21 -15.84 -14.51 9.71
C ARG A 21 -16.78 -13.39 9.22
N GLN A 22 -17.06 -12.37 10.02
CA GLN A 22 -18.13 -11.41 9.72
C GLN A 22 -17.75 -9.93 9.74
N VAL A 23 -16.50 -9.59 10.02
CA VAL A 23 -15.99 -8.21 9.91
C VAL A 23 -14.80 -8.22 8.97
N GLY A 24 -14.94 -7.51 7.85
CA GLY A 24 -13.91 -7.32 6.85
C GLY A 24 -12.68 -6.68 7.48
N TRP A 25 -11.64 -7.47 7.67
CA TRP A 25 -10.29 -6.98 7.84
C TRP A 25 -9.58 -7.17 6.50
N LEU A 26 -9.61 -6.14 5.66
CA LEU A 26 -8.48 -5.89 4.76
C LEU A 26 -7.40 -5.27 5.65
N PHE A 27 -6.65 -6.18 6.26
CA PHE A 27 -5.56 -5.92 7.18
C PHE A 27 -4.53 -4.97 6.55
N VAL A 28 -3.87 -4.19 7.40
CA VAL A 28 -2.46 -3.81 7.21
C VAL A 28 -1.68 -5.08 6.93
N ALA A 29 -1.56 -5.44 5.66
CA ALA A 29 -0.72 -6.53 5.22
C ALA A 29 0.71 -5.99 5.11
N MET A 30 1.38 -5.84 6.26
CA MET A 30 2.83 -5.94 6.27
C MET A 30 3.16 -7.39 5.95
N LEU A 31 3.43 -7.67 4.67
CA LEU A 31 4.13 -8.87 4.28
C LEU A 31 5.50 -8.83 4.95
N ALA A 32 5.65 -9.58 6.05
CA ALA A 32 6.96 -9.89 6.60
C ALA A 32 7.68 -10.78 5.58
N LEU A 33 8.46 -10.14 4.69
CA LEU A 33 9.40 -10.83 3.82
C LEU A 33 10.54 -11.36 4.69
N SER A 34 10.39 -12.57 5.21
CA SER A 34 11.50 -13.30 5.82
C SER A 34 12.36 -13.89 4.70
N CYS A 35 13.35 -13.14 4.22
CA CYS A 35 14.43 -13.69 3.41
C CYS A 35 15.42 -14.42 4.34
N THR A 36 15.60 -15.73 4.14
CA THR A 36 16.76 -16.45 4.66
C THR A 36 18.02 -15.97 3.94
N PRO A 37 19.14 -15.69 4.64
CA PRO A 37 20.34 -15.21 3.99
C PRO A 37 21.02 -16.35 3.23
N GLY A 38 21.02 -16.25 1.90
CA GLY A 38 21.97 -16.94 1.05
C GLY A 38 23.31 -16.22 1.14
N GLY A 39 24.37 -16.96 1.47
CA GLY A 39 25.70 -16.42 1.74
C GLY A 39 26.26 -15.51 0.65
N GLY A 40 26.37 -14.24 0.98
CA GLY A 40 27.10 -13.19 0.28
C GLY A 40 27.05 -11.96 1.18
N GLY A 41 28.16 -11.27 1.39
CA GLY A 41 28.32 -10.19 2.39
C GLY A 41 27.52 -8.91 2.08
N GLY A 42 26.22 -9.02 1.84
CA GLY A 42 25.28 -7.91 1.80
C GLY A 42 24.78 -7.57 3.20
N GLU A 43 24.42 -6.30 3.40
CA GLU A 43 23.77 -5.80 4.61
C GLU A 43 22.53 -6.68 4.92
N GLU A 44 22.41 -7.19 6.16
CA GLU A 44 21.23 -7.95 6.54
C GLU A 44 20.02 -7.01 6.55
N GLY A 45 18.98 -7.35 5.76
CA GLY A 45 17.79 -6.52 5.61
C GLY A 45 17.03 -6.32 6.92
N VAL A 46 16.42 -5.15 7.07
CA VAL A 46 15.59 -4.81 8.23
C VAL A 46 14.46 -5.82 8.37
N ARG A 47 14.33 -6.40 9.56
CA ARG A 47 13.22 -7.30 9.90
C ARG A 47 12.17 -6.49 10.64
N ALA A 48 10.99 -6.40 10.05
CA ALA A 48 9.87 -5.67 10.63
C ALA A 48 8.69 -6.59 10.90
N GLU A 49 8.05 -6.42 12.05
CA GLU A 49 6.85 -7.16 12.42
C GLU A 49 6.03 -6.39 13.44
N VAL A 50 4.72 -6.67 13.49
CA VAL A 50 3.83 -6.15 14.52
C VAL A 50 3.53 -7.26 15.52
N ARG A 51 3.83 -7.01 16.80
CA ARG A 51 3.57 -7.95 17.90
C ARG A 51 2.73 -7.30 18.98
N SER A 52 2.02 -8.13 19.75
CA SER A 52 1.43 -7.65 21.01
C SER A 52 2.55 -7.46 22.04
N TYR A 53 2.72 -6.25 22.52
CA TYR A 53 3.66 -5.91 23.59
C TYR A 53 2.94 -5.07 24.64
N ARG A 54 2.92 -5.55 25.89
CA ARG A 54 2.18 -4.93 27.00
C ARG A 54 0.70 -4.67 26.67
N GLY A 55 0.06 -5.59 25.96
CA GLY A 55 -1.36 -5.53 25.60
C GLY A 55 -1.70 -4.61 24.44
N ARG A 56 -0.72 -4.04 23.73
CA ARG A 56 -0.92 -3.17 22.57
C ARG A 56 -0.17 -3.69 21.34
N PRO A 57 -0.65 -3.44 20.12
CA PRO A 57 0.14 -3.68 18.91
C PRO A 57 1.31 -2.70 18.86
N VAL A 58 2.52 -3.22 18.69
CA VAL A 58 3.77 -2.44 18.63
C VAL A 58 4.58 -2.93 17.44
N LEU A 59 5.20 -1.98 16.72
CA LEU A 59 6.18 -2.27 15.68
C LEU A 59 7.46 -2.76 16.34
N PHE A 60 8.02 -3.85 15.82
CA PHE A 60 9.35 -4.31 16.17
C PHE A 60 10.24 -4.21 14.94
N LEU A 61 11.42 -3.62 15.11
CA LEU A 61 12.48 -3.60 14.11
C LEU A 61 13.68 -4.37 14.65
N ASN A 62 14.12 -5.39 13.90
CA ASN A 62 15.24 -6.27 14.28
C ASN A 62 15.10 -6.87 15.70
N GLY A 63 13.86 -7.12 16.13
CA GLY A 63 13.55 -7.70 17.44
C GLY A 63 13.36 -6.70 18.58
N GLU A 64 13.61 -5.41 18.36
CA GLU A 64 13.44 -4.35 19.35
C GLU A 64 12.14 -3.57 19.13
N PRO A 65 11.41 -3.17 20.19
CA PRO A 65 10.19 -2.38 20.05
C PRO A 65 10.52 -0.95 19.61
N GLU A 66 9.89 -0.52 18.52
CA GLU A 66 10.11 0.78 17.90
C GLU A 66 8.85 1.65 18.02
N ALA A 67 9.02 2.94 18.29
CA ALA A 67 7.93 3.89 18.18
C ALA A 67 7.64 4.13 16.69
N ALA A 68 6.40 3.91 16.25
CA ALA A 68 6.00 4.17 14.86
C ALA A 68 5.87 5.68 14.58
N PHE A 69 6.97 6.43 14.71
CA PHE A 69 7.08 7.85 14.40
C PHE A 69 7.83 8.02 13.08
N LEU A 70 7.07 8.28 12.01
CA LEU A 70 7.59 8.37 10.66
C LEU A 70 7.57 9.83 10.17
N TYR A 71 8.61 10.22 9.42
CA TYR A 71 8.53 11.41 8.57
C TYR A 71 8.08 10.99 7.17
N ALA A 72 6.93 11.49 6.72
CA ALA A 72 6.35 11.17 5.42
C ALA A 72 6.65 12.25 4.39
N LEU A 73 7.07 11.83 3.20
CA LEU A 73 7.04 12.69 2.02
C LEU A 73 5.60 12.89 1.53
N THR A 74 5.38 13.96 0.79
CA THR A 74 4.04 14.40 0.35
C THR A 74 3.88 14.22 -1.14
N ASP A 75 2.66 14.12 -1.65
CA ASP A 75 2.33 14.05 -3.07
C ASP A 75 2.45 15.40 -3.82
N VAL A 76 2.92 16.46 -3.15
CA VAL A 76 3.09 17.79 -3.75
C VAL A 76 4.30 17.83 -4.69
N PRO A 77 4.21 18.56 -5.81
CA PRO A 77 5.36 18.79 -6.67
C PRO A 77 6.56 19.35 -5.89
N GLY A 78 7.74 18.76 -6.09
CA GLY A 78 8.95 19.14 -5.36
C GLY A 78 9.02 18.64 -3.91
N GLY A 79 7.97 18.01 -3.37
CA GLY A 79 7.93 17.42 -2.02
C GLY A 79 7.88 15.89 -1.99
N ARG A 80 7.71 15.26 -3.16
CA ARG A 80 7.47 13.84 -3.34
C ARG A 80 8.75 13.02 -3.38
N TRP A 81 9.75 13.50 -4.12
CA TRP A 81 10.91 12.68 -4.43
C TRP A 81 12.07 12.95 -3.47
N SER A 82 12.60 11.92 -2.81
CA SER A 82 13.63 12.02 -1.76
C SER A 82 14.95 12.65 -2.24
N TRP A 83 15.20 12.68 -3.54
CA TRP A 83 16.38 13.26 -4.15
C TRP A 83 16.20 14.74 -4.55
N GLU A 84 14.98 15.27 -4.46
CA GLU A 84 14.71 16.69 -4.69
C GLU A 84 15.19 17.53 -3.51
N GLU A 85 15.47 18.81 -3.76
CA GLU A 85 16.12 19.71 -2.80
C GLU A 85 15.36 19.81 -1.46
N VAL A 86 14.06 20.08 -1.51
CA VAL A 86 13.23 20.27 -0.32
C VAL A 86 13.09 18.97 0.49
N PRO A 87 12.72 17.81 -0.09
CA PRO A 87 12.69 16.53 0.61
C PRO A 87 14.04 16.15 1.17
N ARG A 88 15.12 16.28 0.39
CA ARG A 88 16.48 15.94 0.85
C ARG A 88 16.90 16.79 2.05
N TYR A 89 16.59 18.09 2.03
CA TYR A 89 16.83 18.97 3.18
C TYR A 89 16.05 18.50 4.41
N ASN A 90 14.74 18.28 4.28
CA ASN A 90 13.90 17.88 5.41
C ASN A 90 14.30 16.50 5.96
N LEU A 91 14.52 15.51 5.09
CA LEU A 91 14.99 14.17 5.47
C LEU A 91 16.26 14.24 6.31
N ARG A 92 17.22 15.07 5.92
CA ARG A 92 18.46 15.29 6.69
C ARG A 92 18.15 15.88 8.07
N ARG A 93 17.32 16.92 8.14
CA ARG A 93 16.96 17.60 9.41
C ARG A 93 16.24 16.66 10.38
N PHE A 94 15.32 15.85 9.88
CA PHE A 94 14.64 14.84 10.69
C PHE A 94 15.58 13.73 11.14
N CYS A 95 16.51 13.29 10.29
CA CYS A 95 17.54 12.33 10.68
C CYS A 95 18.46 12.87 11.78
N GLU A 96 18.94 14.11 11.65
CA GLU A 96 19.72 14.84 12.66
C GLU A 96 18.97 14.96 13.99
N ALA A 97 17.64 15.10 13.95
CA ALA A 97 16.76 15.16 15.11
C ALA A 97 16.42 13.77 15.71
N GLY A 98 16.94 12.68 15.15
CA GLY A 98 16.75 11.32 15.67
C GLY A 98 15.65 10.50 15.01
N VAL A 99 14.94 11.03 14.00
CA VAL A 99 13.99 10.23 13.22
C VAL A 99 14.75 9.22 12.37
N ARG A 100 14.28 7.97 12.35
CA ARG A 100 14.86 6.89 11.55
C ARG A 100 13.87 6.25 10.59
N LEU A 101 12.57 6.47 10.77
CA LEU A 101 11.53 5.90 9.91
C LEU A 101 11.04 6.94 8.92
N PHE A 102 11.03 6.58 7.64
CA PHE A 102 10.65 7.47 6.55
C PHE A 102 9.59 6.81 5.68
N GLN A 103 8.52 7.55 5.39
CA GLN A 103 7.47 7.09 4.48
C GLN A 103 7.63 7.77 3.12
N LEU A 104 7.69 6.96 2.06
CA LEU A 104 7.96 7.38 0.69
C LEU A 104 6.78 7.07 -0.21
N ASP A 105 6.39 8.02 -1.06
CA ASP A 105 5.22 7.90 -1.93
C ASP A 105 5.61 7.28 -3.29
N LEU A 106 4.91 6.22 -3.70
CA LEU A 106 5.10 5.51 -4.96
C LEU A 106 3.77 5.03 -5.52
N PHE A 107 3.67 4.98 -6.85
CA PHE A 107 2.49 4.47 -7.53
C PHE A 107 2.88 3.32 -8.45
N LEU A 108 2.04 2.27 -8.54
CA LEU A 108 2.26 1.18 -9.48
C LEU A 108 2.27 1.66 -10.93
N ARG A 109 1.49 2.71 -11.27
CA ARG A 109 1.54 3.34 -12.61
C ARG A 109 2.91 3.90 -13.00
N ASP A 110 3.76 4.22 -12.02
CA ASP A 110 5.12 4.73 -12.28
C ASP A 110 6.15 3.61 -12.39
N LEU A 111 5.78 2.39 -11.97
CA LEU A 111 6.64 1.22 -11.92
C LEU A 111 6.36 0.24 -13.06
N PHE A 112 5.20 0.34 -13.72
CA PHE A 112 4.82 -0.54 -14.82
C PHE A 112 4.47 0.28 -16.05
N ASP A 113 5.10 -0.05 -17.18
CA ASP A 113 4.72 0.55 -18.46
C ASP A 113 3.48 -0.12 -19.07
N SER A 114 3.04 0.39 -20.22
CA SER A 114 1.85 -0.09 -20.93
C SER A 114 1.95 -1.54 -21.43
N SER A 115 3.17 -2.08 -21.54
CA SER A 115 3.45 -3.47 -21.88
C SER A 115 3.45 -4.40 -20.66
N GLY A 116 3.40 -3.83 -19.44
CA GLY A 116 3.44 -4.57 -18.18
C GLY A 116 4.84 -4.90 -17.69
N VAL A 117 5.88 -4.27 -18.26
CA VAL A 117 7.27 -4.42 -17.80
C VAL A 117 7.49 -3.58 -16.54
N LEU A 118 8.12 -4.19 -15.53
CA LEU A 118 8.45 -3.57 -14.25
C LEU A 118 9.77 -2.77 -14.35
N HIS A 119 9.72 -1.51 -13.92
CA HIS A 119 10.84 -0.59 -13.81
C HIS A 119 11.07 -0.21 -12.35
N LEU A 120 12.16 -0.72 -11.76
CA LEU A 120 12.44 -0.51 -10.32
C LEU A 120 13.07 0.84 -9.98
N GLU A 121 13.68 1.53 -10.95
CA GLU A 121 14.52 2.69 -10.66
C GLU A 121 13.83 3.80 -9.85
N PRO A 122 12.55 4.17 -10.06
CA PRO A 122 11.88 5.14 -9.20
C PRO A 122 11.90 4.74 -7.72
N ALA A 123 11.65 3.47 -7.41
CA ALA A 123 11.67 2.94 -6.05
C ALA A 123 13.10 2.86 -5.47
N LEU A 124 14.07 2.43 -6.28
CA LEU A 124 15.47 2.36 -5.86
C LEU A 124 16.00 3.75 -5.53
N ARG A 125 15.73 4.73 -6.39
CA ARG A 125 16.17 6.11 -6.21
C ARG A 125 15.54 6.78 -4.99
N GLN A 126 14.29 6.44 -4.67
CA GLN A 126 13.62 6.87 -3.45
C GLN A 126 14.38 6.42 -2.19
N VAL A 127 14.71 5.12 -2.10
CA VAL A 127 15.44 4.60 -0.94
C VAL A 127 16.87 5.14 -0.88
N ARG A 128 17.57 5.20 -2.03
CA ARG A 128 18.90 5.81 -2.11
C ARG A 128 18.91 7.25 -1.60
N GLY A 129 17.92 8.05 -1.96
CA GLY A 129 17.83 9.44 -1.51
C GLY A 129 17.73 9.57 0.01
N VAL A 130 16.96 8.70 0.67
CA VAL A 130 16.91 8.60 2.14
C VAL A 130 18.26 8.16 2.70
N ARG A 131 18.79 7.03 2.23
CA ARG A 131 20.04 6.43 2.78
C ARG A 131 21.27 7.32 2.59
N GLN A 132 21.28 8.17 1.57
CA GLN A 132 22.35 9.16 1.36
C GLN A 132 22.41 10.25 2.44
N VAL A 133 21.28 10.63 3.03
CA VAL A 133 21.24 11.65 4.10
C VAL A 133 21.03 11.05 5.49
N CYS A 134 20.54 9.82 5.55
CA CYS A 134 20.32 9.06 6.76
C CYS A 134 20.72 7.59 6.53
N PRO A 135 22.01 7.23 6.71
CA PRO A 135 22.51 5.89 6.41
C PRO A 135 21.85 4.77 7.21
N GLU A 136 21.20 5.04 8.35
CA GLU A 136 20.43 4.07 9.13
C GLU A 136 18.92 4.14 8.86
N GLY A 137 18.49 4.98 7.91
CA GLY A 137 17.09 5.20 7.60
C GLY A 137 16.38 3.91 7.18
N VAL A 138 15.21 3.70 7.77
CA VAL A 138 14.28 2.61 7.48
C VAL A 138 13.09 3.17 6.72
N VAL A 139 12.68 2.47 5.67
CA VAL A 139 11.70 2.96 4.70
C VAL A 139 10.38 2.21 4.82
N PHE A 140 9.30 2.96 4.66
CA PHE A 140 7.96 2.47 4.42
C PHE A 140 7.48 3.03 3.09
N PHE A 141 6.95 2.21 2.20
CA PHE A 141 6.29 2.73 1.00
C PHE A 141 4.82 3.01 1.29
N ARG A 142 4.35 4.20 0.95
CA ARG A 142 2.94 4.42 0.61
C ARG A 142 2.79 4.01 -0.86
N LEU A 143 2.23 2.84 -1.11
CA LEU A 143 2.18 2.28 -2.45
C LEU A 143 0.76 2.35 -3.01
N HIS A 144 0.56 3.27 -3.94
CA HIS A 144 -0.70 3.51 -4.61
C HIS A 144 -0.94 2.50 -5.74
N LEU A 145 -2.06 1.79 -5.69
CA LEU A 145 -2.44 0.74 -6.65
C LEU A 145 -3.08 1.28 -7.95
N ASN A 146 -2.86 2.55 -8.27
CA ASN A 146 -3.37 3.15 -9.49
C ASN A 146 -2.77 2.46 -10.72
N ALA A 147 -3.64 2.05 -11.64
CA ALA A 147 -3.24 1.46 -12.90
C ALA A 147 -2.67 2.51 -13.87
N PRO A 148 -1.74 2.14 -14.76
CA PRO A 148 -1.31 2.99 -15.86
C PRO A 148 -2.48 3.49 -16.68
N LYS A 149 -2.34 4.68 -17.27
CA LYS A 149 -3.37 5.30 -18.10
C LYS A 149 -3.82 4.39 -19.24
N GLU A 150 -2.88 3.69 -19.87
CA GLU A 150 -3.12 2.78 -20.99
C GLU A 150 -3.85 1.50 -20.55
N TRP A 151 -3.76 1.11 -19.28
CA TRP A 151 -4.60 0.04 -18.74
C TRP A 151 -6.04 0.54 -18.65
N LEU A 152 -6.25 1.74 -18.09
CA LEU A 152 -7.58 2.33 -17.97
C LEU A 152 -8.23 2.52 -19.36
N GLU A 153 -7.50 3.05 -20.34
CA GLU A 153 -7.99 3.24 -21.71
C GLU A 153 -8.42 1.92 -22.40
N ARG A 154 -7.76 0.80 -22.08
CA ARG A 154 -8.13 -0.54 -22.59
C ARG A 154 -9.27 -1.20 -21.83
N HIS A 155 -9.64 -0.67 -20.66
CA HIS A 155 -10.64 -1.24 -19.77
C HIS A 155 -11.71 -0.20 -19.34
N PRO A 156 -12.38 0.50 -20.30
CA PRO A 156 -13.42 1.47 -19.97
C PRO A 156 -14.65 0.88 -19.26
N GLU A 157 -14.86 -0.43 -19.41
CA GLU A 157 -15.89 -1.20 -18.70
C GLU A 157 -15.60 -1.36 -17.20
N GLU A 158 -14.34 -1.21 -16.80
CA GLU A 158 -13.89 -1.33 -15.41
C GLU A 158 -13.82 0.03 -14.70
N TRP A 159 -14.13 1.13 -15.38
CA TRP A 159 -14.10 2.46 -14.79
C TRP A 159 -15.21 2.64 -13.77
N VAL A 160 -14.89 3.41 -12.73
CA VAL A 160 -15.89 3.99 -11.84
C VAL A 160 -16.89 4.79 -12.66
N ARG A 161 -18.18 4.68 -12.32
CA ARG A 161 -19.23 5.55 -12.85
C ARG A 161 -19.86 6.34 -11.73
N TYR A 162 -20.16 7.59 -12.03
CA TYR A 162 -20.76 8.54 -11.09
C TYR A 162 -22.25 8.71 -11.42
N ASP A 163 -23.02 9.28 -10.50
CA ASP A 163 -24.48 9.38 -10.63
C ASP A 163 -24.91 10.38 -11.71
N SER A 164 -24.23 11.53 -11.80
CA SER A 164 -24.65 12.65 -12.64
C SER A 164 -23.60 13.07 -13.68
N LEU A 165 -22.31 12.84 -13.40
CA LEU A 165 -21.20 13.23 -14.27
C LEU A 165 -20.47 12.04 -14.90
N GLU A 166 -19.96 12.24 -16.12
CA GLU A 166 -19.05 11.27 -16.73
C GLU A 166 -17.65 11.35 -16.11
N PRO A 167 -16.94 10.21 -16.01
CA PRO A 167 -15.52 10.21 -15.66
C PRO A 167 -14.72 11.04 -16.66
N HIS A 168 -13.84 11.91 -16.16
CA HIS A 168 -12.98 12.75 -16.99
C HIS A 168 -11.49 12.47 -16.73
N PRO A 169 -10.62 12.63 -17.73
CA PRO A 169 -9.19 12.52 -17.54
C PRO A 169 -8.70 13.61 -16.59
N GLU A 170 -7.65 13.30 -15.83
CA GLU A 170 -7.02 14.29 -14.98
C GLU A 170 -6.43 15.44 -15.81
N PRO A 171 -6.64 16.69 -15.39
CA PRO A 171 -6.10 17.84 -16.09
C PRO A 171 -4.56 17.82 -16.02
N VAL A 172 -3.91 17.93 -17.18
CA VAL A 172 -2.45 18.04 -17.26
C VAL A 172 -2.04 19.46 -16.90
N VAL A 173 -1.81 19.71 -15.61
CA VAL A 173 -1.25 20.96 -15.11
C VAL A 173 0.10 20.67 -14.46
N HIS A 174 1.15 21.37 -14.89
CA HIS A 174 2.55 21.07 -14.55
C HIS A 174 2.89 21.14 -13.05
N LEU A 175 1.98 21.63 -12.20
CA LEU A 175 2.13 21.74 -10.75
C LEU A 175 0.93 21.14 -9.98
N SER A 176 0.15 20.24 -10.59
CA SER A 176 -0.90 19.51 -9.87
C SER A 176 -0.30 18.46 -8.94
N ARG A 177 -0.95 18.23 -7.80
CA ARG A 177 -0.63 17.09 -6.93
C ARG A 177 -1.20 15.81 -7.50
N GLU A 178 -0.52 14.69 -7.29
CA GLU A 178 -0.91 13.37 -7.83
C GLU A 178 -2.30 12.90 -7.40
N LEU A 179 -2.78 13.36 -6.25
CA LEU A 179 -4.04 12.96 -5.64
C LEU A 179 -5.05 14.13 -5.59
N GLN A 180 -4.73 15.27 -6.22
CA GLN A 180 -5.51 16.51 -6.08
C GLN A 180 -6.95 16.35 -6.55
N ASP A 181 -7.13 15.69 -7.70
CA ASP A 181 -8.42 15.57 -8.37
C ASP A 181 -9.17 14.28 -8.03
N ASP A 182 -8.60 13.43 -7.17
CA ASP A 182 -9.25 12.21 -6.68
C ASP A 182 -10.68 12.42 -6.15
N PRO A 183 -11.01 13.52 -5.44
CA PRO A 183 -12.36 13.76 -4.93
C PRO A 183 -13.38 14.27 -5.96
N ARG A 184 -12.93 14.62 -7.17
CA ARG A 184 -13.80 14.95 -8.30
C ARG A 184 -14.23 13.64 -8.98
N THR A 185 -14.40 13.64 -10.30
CA THR A 185 -14.78 12.45 -11.08
C THR A 185 -13.67 11.94 -12.00
N PRO A 186 -12.47 11.60 -11.49
CA PRO A 186 -11.38 11.13 -12.34
C PRO A 186 -11.71 9.77 -12.97
N ILE A 187 -11.07 9.49 -14.11
CA ILE A 187 -11.00 8.13 -14.64
C ILE A 187 -10.15 7.27 -13.69
N ARG A 188 -10.81 6.32 -13.03
CA ARG A 188 -10.22 5.35 -12.10
C ARG A 188 -10.90 3.99 -12.27
N ALA A 189 -10.19 2.92 -11.93
CA ALA A 189 -10.79 1.60 -11.86
C ALA A 189 -11.75 1.49 -10.67
N SER A 190 -12.88 0.84 -10.88
CA SER A 190 -13.82 0.46 -9.83
C SER A 190 -13.11 -0.39 -8.78
N MET A 191 -13.34 -0.10 -7.50
CA MET A 191 -12.86 -0.98 -6.41
C MET A 191 -13.53 -2.37 -6.43
N ALA A 192 -14.62 -2.53 -7.20
CA ALA A 192 -15.27 -3.81 -7.42
C ALA A 192 -14.74 -4.56 -8.65
N SER A 193 -13.97 -3.91 -9.52
CA SER A 193 -13.34 -4.50 -10.70
C SER A 193 -12.47 -5.71 -10.33
N GLN A 194 -12.81 -6.88 -10.88
CA GLN A 194 -11.98 -8.06 -10.70
C GLN A 194 -10.72 -7.98 -11.57
N ALA A 195 -10.84 -7.43 -12.78
CA ALA A 195 -9.71 -7.23 -13.68
C ALA A 195 -8.63 -6.33 -13.06
N TRP A 196 -9.02 -5.22 -12.44
CA TRP A 196 -8.10 -4.36 -11.71
C TRP A 196 -7.50 -5.06 -10.49
N LYS A 197 -8.30 -5.77 -9.68
CA LYS A 197 -7.77 -6.52 -8.52
C LYS A 197 -6.73 -7.54 -8.93
N ASP A 198 -6.98 -8.27 -10.02
CA ASP A 198 -6.06 -9.27 -10.53
C ASP A 198 -4.77 -8.63 -11.07
N TRP A 199 -4.90 -7.52 -11.80
CA TRP A 199 -3.76 -6.73 -12.26
C TRP A 199 -2.94 -6.20 -11.07
N ALA A 200 -3.57 -5.49 -10.14
CA ALA A 200 -2.93 -4.87 -8.98
C ALA A 200 -2.25 -5.92 -8.10
N THR A 201 -2.88 -7.09 -7.90
CA THR A 201 -2.29 -8.20 -7.14
C THR A 201 -1.03 -8.72 -7.81
N ARG A 202 -1.06 -8.97 -9.13
CA ARG A 202 0.12 -9.46 -9.86
C ARG A 202 1.24 -8.42 -9.87
N SER A 203 0.92 -7.15 -10.13
CA SER A 203 1.88 -6.06 -10.16
C SER A 203 2.51 -5.79 -8.80
N LEU A 204 1.70 -5.75 -7.73
CA LEU A 204 2.20 -5.61 -6.36
C LEU A 204 3.15 -6.76 -6.01
N LYS A 205 2.75 -8.01 -6.29
CA LYS A 205 3.59 -9.18 -6.03
C LYS A 205 4.91 -9.10 -6.80
N ALA A 206 4.87 -8.84 -8.11
CA ALA A 206 6.06 -8.74 -8.94
C ALA A 206 7.00 -7.62 -8.46
N PHE A 207 6.46 -6.46 -8.07
CA PHE A 207 7.25 -5.38 -7.49
C PHE A 207 7.94 -5.81 -6.19
N LEU A 208 7.19 -6.36 -5.23
CA LEU A 208 7.76 -6.77 -3.94
C LEU A 208 8.82 -7.86 -4.08
N GLU A 209 8.58 -8.86 -4.94
CA GLU A 209 9.53 -9.94 -5.19
C GLU A 209 10.82 -9.43 -5.84
N ALA A 210 10.73 -8.52 -6.80
CA ALA A 210 11.89 -7.95 -7.47
C ALA A 210 12.65 -6.95 -6.58
N PHE A 211 11.91 -6.09 -5.86
CA PHE A 211 12.50 -5.09 -4.97
C PHE A 211 13.19 -5.72 -3.75
N ALA A 212 12.65 -6.81 -3.20
CA ALA A 212 13.27 -7.53 -2.08
C ALA A 212 14.64 -8.15 -2.43
N GLN A 213 14.96 -8.28 -3.73
CA GLN A 213 16.25 -8.80 -4.20
C GLN A 213 17.31 -7.71 -4.37
N THR A 214 16.97 -6.43 -4.14
CA THR A 214 17.92 -5.33 -4.29
C THR A 214 18.54 -4.92 -2.94
N PRO A 215 19.73 -4.29 -2.95
CA PRO A 215 20.30 -3.69 -1.74
C PRO A 215 19.37 -2.67 -1.08
N GLU A 216 18.62 -1.90 -1.86
CA GLU A 216 17.64 -0.94 -1.36
C GLU A 216 16.46 -1.63 -0.66
N GLY A 217 16.10 -2.85 -1.10
CA GLY A 217 15.14 -3.71 -0.44
C GLY A 217 15.48 -4.00 1.03
N ALA A 218 16.77 -3.99 1.39
CA ALA A 218 17.22 -4.20 2.77
C ALA A 218 16.75 -3.10 3.74
N ALA A 219 16.38 -1.91 3.25
CA ALA A 219 15.87 -0.83 4.09
C ALA A 219 14.33 -0.82 4.24
N LEU A 220 13.61 -1.68 3.52
CA LEU A 220 12.14 -1.67 3.51
C LEU A 220 11.56 -2.44 4.70
N ALA A 221 10.94 -1.73 5.64
CA ALA A 221 10.24 -2.33 6.78
C ALA A 221 8.75 -2.58 6.52
N GLY A 222 8.12 -1.87 5.57
CA GLY A 222 6.70 -2.04 5.34
C GLY A 222 6.14 -1.33 4.13
N VAL A 223 4.91 -1.71 3.78
CA VAL A 223 4.15 -1.11 2.69
C VAL A 223 2.75 -0.78 3.19
N GLN A 224 2.41 0.50 3.19
CA GLN A 224 1.04 0.97 3.30
C GLN A 224 0.41 0.95 1.90
N VAL A 225 -0.44 -0.05 1.65
CA VAL A 225 -1.18 -0.15 0.39
C VAL A 225 -2.28 0.90 0.34
N ALA A 226 -2.25 1.72 -0.70
CA ALA A 226 -3.12 2.87 -0.88
C ALA A 226 -3.93 2.75 -2.18
N PHE A 227 -5.19 3.14 -2.13
CA PHE A 227 -6.10 3.32 -3.27
C PHE A 227 -7.31 4.15 -2.82
N GLY A 228 -8.19 4.59 -3.72
CA GLY A 228 -9.30 5.49 -3.34
C GLY A 228 -8.83 6.93 -3.11
N ILE A 229 -9.77 7.80 -2.73
CA ILE A 229 -9.48 9.23 -2.56
C ILE A 229 -8.31 9.42 -1.61
N TYR A 230 -7.33 10.20 -2.05
CA TYR A 230 -6.11 10.52 -1.31
C TYR A 230 -5.31 9.30 -0.86
N GLY A 231 -5.57 8.11 -1.43
CA GLY A 231 -4.98 6.85 -0.99
C GLY A 231 -5.56 6.29 0.31
N GLU A 232 -6.81 6.60 0.66
CA GLU A 232 -7.45 6.27 1.95
C GLU A 232 -8.64 5.31 1.84
N TRP A 233 -8.81 4.63 0.70
CA TRP A 233 -9.88 3.65 0.43
C TRP A 233 -11.31 4.22 0.50
N HIS A 234 -11.46 5.54 0.37
CA HIS A 234 -12.76 6.18 0.14
C HIS A 234 -13.19 6.03 -1.31
N GLN A 235 -14.50 5.99 -1.55
CA GLN A 235 -15.08 6.05 -2.90
C GLN A 235 -14.69 7.36 -3.59
N TRP A 236 -14.47 7.29 -4.89
CA TRP A 236 -14.23 8.46 -5.75
C TRP A 236 -15.47 9.35 -5.85
N GLY A 237 -15.36 10.59 -6.33
CA GLY A 237 -16.55 11.45 -6.52
C GLY A 237 -17.00 12.21 -5.28
N LEU A 238 -16.50 11.87 -4.08
CA LEU A 238 -17.01 12.28 -2.76
C LEU A 238 -17.42 13.75 -2.60
N LEU A 239 -16.81 14.70 -3.31
CA LEU A 239 -17.16 16.12 -3.14
C LEU A 239 -18.41 16.54 -3.89
N THR A 240 -18.74 15.89 -5.01
CA THR A 240 -19.77 16.38 -5.94
C THR A 240 -20.72 15.30 -6.40
N GLU A 241 -20.36 14.02 -6.26
CA GLU A 241 -21.05 12.89 -6.87
C GLU A 241 -21.06 11.68 -5.94
N GLU A 242 -22.00 10.78 -6.18
CA GLU A 242 -22.01 9.44 -5.61
C GLU A 242 -21.30 8.47 -6.58
N ALA A 243 -20.54 7.55 -6.00
CA ALA A 243 -19.90 6.45 -6.73
C ALA A 243 -20.09 5.15 -5.92
N ASP A 244 -20.16 3.98 -6.53
CA ASP A 244 -19.73 3.62 -7.89
C ASP A 244 -20.87 2.89 -8.61
N PHE A 245 -21.35 3.43 -9.72
CA PHE A 245 -22.46 2.86 -10.51
C PHE A 245 -22.00 1.94 -11.65
N SER A 246 -20.70 1.64 -11.71
CA SER A 246 -20.10 0.84 -12.78
C SER A 246 -20.65 -0.59 -12.84
N PRO A 247 -20.57 -1.26 -14.02
CA PRO A 247 -20.95 -2.66 -14.14
C PRO A 247 -20.27 -3.59 -13.10
N PRO A 248 -18.96 -3.46 -12.79
CA PRO A 248 -18.34 -4.23 -11.73
C PRO A 248 -18.97 -4.03 -10.36
N MET A 249 -19.30 -2.79 -9.97
CA MET A 249 -19.91 -2.50 -8.67
C MET A 249 -21.33 -3.03 -8.59
N GLN A 250 -22.13 -2.88 -9.65
CA GLN A 250 -23.48 -3.45 -9.70
C GLN A 250 -23.45 -4.98 -9.57
N ALA A 251 -22.54 -5.64 -10.29
CA ALA A 251 -22.36 -7.09 -10.19
C ALA A 251 -21.89 -7.50 -8.78
N HIS A 252 -21.00 -6.73 -8.16
CA HIS A 252 -20.57 -6.95 -6.79
C HIS A 252 -21.74 -6.82 -5.80
N PHE A 253 -22.54 -5.78 -5.93
CA PHE A 253 -23.70 -5.51 -5.08
C PHE A 253 -24.76 -6.62 -5.20
N ARG A 254 -25.12 -7.05 -6.43
CA ARG A 254 -26.04 -8.19 -6.64
C ARG A 254 -25.56 -9.46 -5.93
N ARG A 255 -24.28 -9.80 -6.08
CA ARG A 255 -23.68 -10.96 -5.37
C ARG A 255 -23.72 -10.78 -3.85
N TRP A 256 -23.50 -9.57 -3.34
CA TRP A 256 -23.60 -9.29 -1.90
C TRP A 256 -25.04 -9.40 -1.40
N ALA A 257 -26.01 -8.86 -2.12
CA ALA A 257 -27.43 -8.92 -1.79
C ALA A 257 -27.93 -10.36 -1.75
N LEU A 258 -27.59 -11.18 -2.76
CA LEU A 258 -27.85 -12.62 -2.75
C LEU A 258 -27.29 -13.33 -1.51
N ARG A 259 -26.03 -13.03 -1.14
CA ARG A 259 -25.42 -13.64 0.06
C ARG A 259 -26.06 -13.18 1.36
N LYS A 260 -26.50 -11.93 1.44
CA LYS A 260 -27.03 -11.33 2.67
C LYS A 260 -28.50 -11.65 2.88
N TYR A 261 -29.31 -11.60 1.82
CA TYR A 261 -30.76 -11.69 1.88
C TYR A 261 -31.32 -12.97 1.25
N GLY A 262 -30.51 -13.74 0.52
CA GLY A 262 -30.93 -14.99 -0.14
C GLY A 262 -31.63 -14.80 -1.49
N SER A 263 -31.94 -13.56 -1.88
CA SER A 263 -32.51 -13.21 -3.19
C SER A 263 -32.13 -11.78 -3.59
N GLU A 264 -32.18 -11.46 -4.88
CA GLU A 264 -31.95 -10.09 -5.40
C GLU A 264 -33.17 -9.17 -5.28
N ALA A 265 -34.36 -9.71 -5.01
CA ALA A 265 -35.62 -8.96 -4.96
C ALA A 265 -35.96 -8.37 -3.59
N ALA A 266 -35.06 -8.52 -2.61
CA ALA A 266 -35.27 -8.14 -1.20
C ALA A 266 -34.70 -6.76 -0.86
#